data_AF-R7YZQ6-F1
#
_entry.id   AF-R7YZQ6-F1
#
_cell.length_a   1.000
_cell.length_b   1.000
_cell.length_c   1.000
_cell.angle_alpha   90.00
_cell.angle_beta   90.00
_cell.angle_gamma   90.00
#
_symmetry.space_group_name_H-M   'P 1'
#
loop_
_entity.id
_entity.type
_entity.pdbx_description
1 polymer ?
#
loop_
_entity_poly.entity_id
_entity_poly.type
_entity_poly.pdbx_seq_one_letter_code
_entity_poly.pdbx_strand_id
1 'polypeptide(L)'
;MASAPVPRFLLPRPYLPLLRHQRALQRQPALPITSRNASSKSTRNERPIVLEKPDKFRPPSHGARLPPRKQPQYTYGARLTDEQIAEQKTKQYPHMMPPEGSFTHWILTNRMLHTWISLSVLFSLALFTMLTNFTNSTPYADLLPPRDMLLKHPIQYLTQFKEVYKMHTAYITAETQERRRRKVEDVQKRAEYRKAHGLEGEQGLGGWTAKTEGEGMGPALADDRDTYTDFEGKKRPVKKWLGIW
;
A
#
# COMPACT_ATOMS: atom_id res chain seq x y z
N MET A 1 56.82 5.92 22.71
CA MET A 1 55.44 6.06 23.24
C MET A 1 54.53 5.19 22.37
N ALA A 2 54.00 4.10 22.93
CA ALA A 2 53.24 3.10 22.16
C ALA A 2 51.79 3.56 21.97
N SER A 3 51.31 3.55 20.72
CA SER A 3 49.94 3.89 20.35
C SER A 3 48.96 2.78 20.75
N ALA A 4 47.92 3.11 21.50
CA ALA A 4 46.86 2.16 21.86
C ALA A 4 46.01 1.79 20.64
N PRO A 5 45.65 0.50 20.45
CA PRO A 5 44.82 0.06 19.33
C PRO A 5 43.36 0.52 19.51
N VAL A 6 42.79 1.11 18.46
CA VAL A 6 41.41 1.61 18.44
C VAL A 6 40.42 0.44 18.59
N PRO A 7 39.44 0.54 19.50
CA PRO A 7 38.49 -0.54 19.73
C PRO A 7 37.52 -0.76 18.56
N ARG A 8 37.28 -2.04 18.26
CA ARG A 8 36.63 -2.56 17.04
C ARG A 8 35.15 -2.20 16.87
N PHE A 9 34.52 -1.61 17.88
CA PHE A 9 33.12 -1.14 17.84
C PHE A 9 32.96 0.29 17.29
N LEU A 10 34.06 1.02 17.11
CA LEU A 10 34.06 2.33 16.44
C LEU A 10 34.15 2.24 14.92
N LEU A 11 34.27 1.04 14.36
CA LEU A 11 34.31 0.83 12.91
C LEU A 11 32.90 0.53 12.37
N PRO A 12 32.39 1.29 11.38
CA PRO A 12 31.10 1.01 10.76
C PRO A 12 31.15 -0.33 10.03
N ARG A 13 30.25 -1.24 10.41
CA ARG A 13 30.15 -2.60 9.86
C ARG A 13 29.35 -2.57 8.55
N PRO A 14 29.92 -2.97 7.39
CA PRO A 14 29.14 -3.10 6.16
C PRO A 14 28.27 -4.35 6.22
N TYR A 15 26.97 -4.17 6.05
CA TYR A 15 25.97 -5.21 5.91
C TYR A 15 26.02 -5.79 4.49
N LEU A 16 26.44 -7.06 4.36
CA LEU A 16 26.36 -7.81 3.11
C LEU A 16 25.03 -8.56 3.04
N PRO A 17 24.19 -8.37 2.00
CA PRO A 17 23.00 -9.20 1.83
C PRO A 17 23.36 -10.54 1.16
N LEU A 18 23.07 -11.63 1.87
CA LEU A 18 23.04 -12.99 1.34
C LEU A 18 21.80 -13.16 0.44
N LEU A 19 21.96 -12.99 -0.87
CA LEU A 19 21.02 -13.52 -1.86
C LEU A 19 21.60 -14.80 -2.45
N ARG A 20 21.02 -15.93 -2.08
CA ARG A 20 21.35 -17.23 -2.65
C ARG A 20 20.05 -17.98 -2.86
N HIS A 21 19.55 -18.05 -4.09
CA HIS A 21 18.71 -19.15 -4.60
C HIS A 21 18.71 -19.11 -6.14
N GLN A 22 19.62 -19.90 -6.73
CA GLN A 22 19.57 -20.34 -8.12
C GLN A 22 19.39 -21.87 -8.11
N ARG A 23 18.32 -22.37 -8.72
CA ARG A 23 18.20 -23.75 -9.27
C ARG A 23 17.21 -23.66 -10.45
N ALA A 24 17.68 -23.60 -11.70
CA ALA A 24 18.06 -24.73 -12.56
C ALA A 24 16.85 -25.61 -12.94
N LEU A 25 16.24 -25.32 -14.11
CA LEU A 25 15.28 -26.20 -14.78
C LEU A 25 16.01 -26.97 -15.89
N GLN A 26 15.90 -28.28 -15.81
CA GLN A 26 16.61 -29.27 -16.61
C GLN A 26 15.76 -29.66 -17.83
N ARG A 27 16.37 -29.57 -19.02
CA ARG A 27 15.85 -29.95 -20.34
C ARG A 27 15.62 -31.47 -20.45
N GLN A 28 14.59 -31.90 -21.17
CA GLN A 28 14.52 -33.21 -21.82
C GLN A 28 13.92 -33.14 -23.25
N PRO A 29 14.24 -34.12 -24.13
CA PRO A 29 14.28 -33.94 -25.58
C PRO A 29 13.03 -34.40 -26.36
N ALA A 30 12.98 -33.99 -27.64
CA ALA A 30 11.88 -34.12 -28.58
C ALA A 30 11.77 -35.50 -29.28
N LEU A 31 10.58 -35.82 -29.78
CA LEU A 31 10.31 -36.91 -30.73
C LEU A 31 9.93 -36.34 -32.12
N PRO A 32 10.29 -37.00 -33.25
CA PRO A 32 10.04 -36.49 -34.59
C PRO A 32 8.65 -36.91 -35.12
N ILE A 33 7.89 -35.96 -35.67
CA ILE A 33 6.67 -36.24 -36.44
C ILE A 33 6.97 -36.06 -37.93
N THR A 34 6.78 -37.15 -38.68
CA THR A 34 6.88 -37.26 -40.14
C THR A 34 5.76 -36.47 -40.84
N SER A 35 6.10 -35.53 -41.71
CA SER A 35 5.16 -34.81 -42.56
C SER A 35 4.85 -35.57 -43.86
N ARG A 36 3.57 -35.71 -44.20
CA ARG A 36 3.13 -36.08 -45.56
C ARG A 36 2.61 -34.84 -46.28
N ASN A 37 3.20 -34.56 -47.45
CA ASN A 37 2.81 -33.45 -48.31
C ASN A 37 1.73 -33.93 -49.29
N ALA A 38 0.60 -33.21 -49.36
CA ALA A 38 -0.37 -33.36 -50.43
C ALA A 38 -0.45 -32.03 -51.20
N SER A 39 0.01 -32.06 -52.44
CA SER A 39 -0.08 -30.96 -53.40
C SER A 39 -1.17 -31.29 -54.40
N SER A 40 -2.19 -30.44 -54.50
CA SER A 40 -3.08 -30.39 -55.66
C SER A 40 -3.09 -28.97 -56.24
N LYS A 41 -2.90 -28.93 -57.56
CA LYS A 41 -2.57 -27.78 -58.41
C LYS A 41 -3.64 -26.69 -58.41
N SER A 42 -3.20 -25.43 -58.29
CA SER A 42 -4.01 -24.22 -58.52
C SER A 42 -3.85 -23.72 -59.97
N THR A 43 -4.93 -23.14 -60.48
CA THR A 43 -5.08 -22.55 -61.81
C THR A 43 -4.15 -21.35 -62.03
N ARG A 44 -3.53 -21.33 -63.21
CA ARG A 44 -2.44 -20.42 -63.61
C ARG A 44 -3.00 -19.01 -63.90
N ASN A 45 -2.73 -18.04 -63.03
CA ASN A 45 -2.91 -16.62 -63.29
C ASN A 45 -1.54 -15.97 -63.60
N GLU A 46 -1.48 -15.19 -64.68
CA GLU A 46 -0.28 -14.61 -65.33
C GLU A 46 0.31 -13.40 -64.60
N ARG A 47 0.50 -13.51 -63.28
CA ARG A 47 1.32 -12.56 -62.50
C ARG A 47 2.62 -13.25 -62.11
N PRO A 48 3.77 -12.55 -62.05
CA PRO A 48 4.99 -13.15 -61.53
C PRO A 48 4.70 -13.66 -60.11
N ILE A 49 4.83 -14.98 -59.92
CA ILE A 49 4.61 -15.64 -58.63
C ILE A 49 5.71 -15.15 -57.69
N VAL A 50 5.45 -14.06 -56.99
CA VAL A 50 6.28 -13.63 -55.89
C VAL A 50 5.88 -14.49 -54.71
N LEU A 51 6.79 -15.37 -54.31
CA LEU A 51 6.63 -16.24 -53.15
C LEU A 51 6.48 -15.34 -51.91
N GLU A 52 5.27 -15.24 -51.37
CA GLU A 52 5.08 -14.57 -50.09
C GLU A 52 5.97 -15.28 -49.06
N LYS A 53 6.76 -14.50 -48.33
CA LYS A 53 7.65 -15.05 -47.32
C LYS A 53 6.78 -15.88 -46.36
N PRO A 54 7.15 -17.15 -46.07
CA PRO A 54 6.34 -18.00 -45.22
C PRO A 54 6.11 -17.29 -43.89
N ASP A 55 4.86 -17.32 -43.43
CA ASP A 55 4.46 -16.66 -42.19
C ASP A 55 5.39 -17.14 -41.06
N LYS A 56 6.00 -16.19 -40.35
CA LYS A 56 7.06 -16.48 -39.40
C LYS A 56 6.49 -17.44 -38.35
N PHE A 57 7.13 -18.60 -38.13
CA PHE A 57 6.67 -19.61 -37.18
C PHE A 57 6.30 -18.97 -35.84
N ARG A 58 5.00 -18.87 -35.58
CA ARG A 58 4.46 -18.47 -34.28
C ARG A 58 4.19 -19.78 -33.56
N PRO A 59 5.06 -20.21 -32.61
CA PRO A 59 4.72 -21.37 -31.81
C PRO A 59 3.35 -21.13 -31.18
N PRO A 60 2.52 -22.18 -30.99
CA PRO A 60 1.24 -22.03 -30.32
C PRO A 60 1.48 -21.23 -29.04
N SER A 61 0.80 -20.09 -28.92
CA SER A 61 0.84 -19.29 -27.71
C SER A 61 0.31 -20.20 -26.61
N HIS A 62 1.20 -20.67 -25.73
CA HIS A 62 0.74 -21.29 -24.50
C HIS A 62 -0.18 -20.27 -23.84
N GLY A 63 -1.48 -20.59 -23.78
CA GLY A 63 -2.46 -19.69 -23.21
C GLY A 63 -1.99 -19.32 -21.81
N ALA A 64 -1.76 -18.02 -21.57
CA ALA A 64 -1.34 -17.51 -20.26
C ALA A 64 -2.35 -17.82 -19.14
N ARG A 65 -3.53 -18.32 -19.50
CA ARG A 65 -4.57 -18.76 -18.59
C ARG A 65 -4.56 -20.27 -18.52
N LEU A 66 -4.28 -20.79 -17.31
CA LEU A 66 -4.64 -22.17 -16.99
C LEU A 66 -6.12 -22.37 -17.35
N PRO A 67 -6.51 -23.50 -17.96
CA PRO A 67 -7.91 -23.79 -18.21
C PRO A 67 -8.68 -23.64 -16.89
N PRO A 68 -9.89 -23.04 -16.92
CA PRO A 68 -10.70 -22.94 -15.72
C PRO A 68 -10.80 -24.36 -15.14
N ARG A 69 -10.39 -24.53 -13.87
CA ARG A 69 -10.39 -25.80 -13.15
C ARG A 69 -11.80 -26.39 -13.18
N LYS A 70 -12.14 -27.11 -14.25
CA LYS A 70 -13.12 -28.18 -14.20
C LYS A 70 -12.49 -29.20 -13.26
N GLN A 71 -13.26 -29.58 -12.24
CA GLN A 71 -12.83 -30.38 -11.09
C GLN A 71 -11.89 -31.54 -11.50
N PRO A 72 -10.96 -31.96 -10.62
CA PRO A 72 -10.04 -33.05 -10.94
C PRO A 72 -10.83 -34.23 -11.50
N GLN A 73 -10.62 -34.51 -12.78
CA GLN A 73 -11.45 -35.43 -13.57
C GLN A 73 -11.25 -36.90 -13.18
N TYR A 74 -10.40 -37.16 -12.18
CA TYR A 74 -10.04 -38.49 -11.71
C TYR A 74 -10.08 -38.53 -10.17
N THR A 75 -11.25 -38.81 -9.62
CA THR A 75 -11.38 -39.49 -8.32
C THR A 75 -11.17 -40.98 -8.55
N TYR A 76 -10.01 -41.49 -8.18
CA TYR A 76 -9.75 -42.93 -8.18
C TYR A 76 -10.47 -43.56 -6.97
N GLY A 77 -11.38 -44.49 -7.21
CA GLY A 77 -12.20 -45.16 -6.19
C GLY A 77 -13.71 -44.99 -6.40
N ALA A 78 -14.50 -45.75 -5.64
CA ALA A 78 -15.96 -45.57 -5.63
C ALA A 78 -16.30 -44.16 -5.10
N ARG A 79 -17.32 -43.52 -5.69
CA ARG A 79 -17.82 -42.24 -5.18
C ARG A 79 -18.33 -42.46 -3.75
N LEU A 80 -17.90 -41.60 -2.84
CA LEU A 80 -18.40 -41.62 -1.47
C LEU A 80 -19.90 -41.37 -1.49
N THR A 81 -20.64 -42.17 -0.72
CA THR A 81 -22.06 -41.93 -0.48
C THR A 81 -22.22 -40.65 0.35
N ASP A 82 -23.36 -39.96 0.23
CA ASP A 82 -23.61 -38.72 0.98
C ASP A 82 -23.50 -38.94 2.50
N GLU A 83 -23.87 -40.14 2.96
CA GLU A 83 -23.71 -40.60 4.34
C GLU A 83 -22.24 -40.69 4.75
N GLN A 84 -21.38 -41.31 3.92
CA GLN A 84 -19.95 -41.39 4.17
C GLN A 84 -19.28 -40.02 4.19
N ILE A 85 -19.75 -39.08 3.36
CA ILE A 85 -19.28 -37.69 3.36
C ILE A 85 -19.67 -36.98 4.66
N ALA A 86 -20.88 -37.23 5.17
CA ALA A 86 -21.32 -36.68 6.45
C ALA A 86 -20.50 -37.24 7.62
N GLU A 87 -20.25 -38.55 7.64
CA GLU A 87 -19.41 -39.20 8.65
C GLU A 87 -17.96 -38.69 8.61
N GLN A 88 -17.40 -38.48 7.42
CA GLN A 88 -16.03 -37.95 7.29
C GLN A 88 -15.88 -36.54 7.87
N LYS A 89 -16.94 -35.71 7.86
CA LYS A 89 -16.91 -34.35 8.42
C LYS A 89 -16.89 -34.36 9.95
N THR A 90 -17.56 -35.31 10.58
CA THR A 90 -17.71 -35.38 12.04
C THR A 90 -16.68 -36.30 12.71
N LYS A 91 -15.94 -37.09 11.92
CA LYS A 91 -14.95 -38.03 12.45
C LYS A 91 -13.76 -37.32 13.06
N GLN A 92 -13.61 -37.49 14.37
CA GLN A 92 -12.56 -36.88 15.18
C GLN A 92 -11.38 -37.85 15.35
N TYR A 93 -10.15 -37.39 15.08
CA TYR A 93 -8.92 -38.11 15.37
C TYR A 93 -8.07 -37.38 16.44
N PRO A 94 -7.12 -38.08 17.10
CA PRO A 94 -6.17 -37.42 18.00
C PRO A 94 -5.43 -36.27 17.31
N HIS A 95 -5.23 -35.16 18.01
CA HIS A 95 -4.57 -33.93 17.51
C HIS A 95 -5.31 -33.15 16.40
N MET A 96 -6.56 -33.46 16.12
CA MET A 96 -7.40 -32.60 15.28
C MET A 96 -7.96 -31.40 16.06
N MET A 97 -8.48 -30.42 15.30
CA MET A 97 -9.30 -29.32 15.84
C MET A 97 -10.38 -29.89 16.77
N PRO A 98 -10.68 -29.28 17.93
CA PRO A 98 -11.76 -29.74 18.80
C PRO A 98 -13.11 -29.84 18.07
N PRO A 99 -14.02 -30.72 18.51
CA PRO A 99 -15.28 -30.98 17.80
C PRO A 99 -16.15 -29.72 17.71
N GLU A 100 -16.94 -29.64 16.65
CA GLU A 100 -17.92 -28.56 16.45
C GLU A 100 -18.91 -28.51 17.64
N GLY A 101 -19.23 -27.31 18.10
CA GLY A 101 -20.06 -27.10 19.30
C GLY A 101 -19.28 -27.07 20.63
N SER A 102 -18.00 -27.45 20.63
CA SER A 102 -17.14 -27.19 21.80
C SER A 102 -16.78 -25.70 21.91
N PHE A 103 -16.56 -25.24 23.14
CA PHE A 103 -16.12 -23.86 23.41
C PHE A 103 -14.79 -23.53 22.74
N THR A 104 -13.85 -24.47 22.74
CA THR A 104 -12.53 -24.30 22.13
C THR A 104 -12.62 -24.17 20.62
N HIS A 105 -13.48 -24.98 19.96
CA HIS A 105 -13.77 -24.82 18.54
C HIS A 105 -14.38 -23.45 18.24
N TRP A 106 -15.33 -23.00 19.06
CA TRP A 106 -15.98 -21.70 18.90
C TRP A 106 -15.00 -20.53 18.99
N ILE A 107 -14.13 -20.48 20.00
CA ILE A 107 -13.12 -19.41 20.10
C ILE A 107 -12.19 -19.43 18.89
N LEU A 108 -11.68 -20.60 18.49
CA LEU A 108 -10.68 -20.72 17.43
C LEU A 108 -11.22 -20.39 16.04
N THR A 109 -12.51 -20.62 15.78
CA THR A 109 -13.08 -20.43 14.43
C THR A 109 -13.85 -19.12 14.27
N ASN A 110 -14.25 -18.46 15.36
CA ASN A 110 -15.07 -17.25 15.30
C ASN A 110 -14.26 -16.03 14.83
N ARG A 111 -14.43 -15.64 13.55
CA ARG A 111 -13.73 -14.49 12.95
C ARG A 111 -14.06 -13.17 13.63
N MET A 112 -15.31 -12.95 14.03
CA MET A 112 -15.74 -11.70 14.67
C MET A 112 -15.03 -11.49 16.00
N LEU A 113 -14.89 -12.56 16.79
CA LEU A 113 -14.17 -12.55 18.06
C LEU A 113 -12.69 -12.16 17.86
N HIS A 114 -12.00 -12.79 16.91
CA HIS A 114 -10.60 -12.45 16.60
C HIS A 114 -10.44 -11.02 16.09
N THR A 115 -11.34 -10.55 15.24
CA THR A 115 -11.31 -9.16 14.77
C THR A 115 -11.56 -8.17 15.90
N TRP A 116 -12.45 -8.47 16.84
CA TRP A 116 -12.74 -7.59 17.96
C TRP A 116 -11.59 -7.56 18.97
N ILE A 117 -10.99 -8.71 19.29
CA ILE A 117 -9.81 -8.80 20.16
C ILE A 117 -8.62 -8.08 19.53
N SER A 118 -8.29 -8.36 18.27
CA SER A 118 -7.17 -7.70 17.60
C SER A 118 -7.38 -6.18 17.49
N LEU A 119 -8.58 -5.73 17.14
CA LEU A 119 -8.90 -4.31 17.04
C LEU A 119 -8.88 -3.61 18.41
N SER A 120 -9.40 -4.24 19.46
CA SER A 120 -9.37 -3.69 20.82
C SER A 120 -7.96 -3.60 21.40
N VAL A 121 -7.11 -4.60 21.18
CA VAL A 121 -5.70 -4.56 21.58
C VAL A 121 -4.97 -3.43 20.84
N LEU A 122 -5.17 -3.29 19.53
CA LEU A 122 -4.55 -2.21 18.76
C LEU A 122 -5.02 -0.83 19.21
N PHE A 123 -6.33 -0.68 19.42
CA PHE A 123 -6.94 0.57 19.88
C PHE A 123 -6.46 0.96 21.29
N SER A 124 -6.44 0.01 22.23
CA SER A 124 -5.96 0.25 23.60
C SER A 124 -4.47 0.62 23.64
N LEU A 125 -3.63 -0.01 22.82
CA LEU A 125 -2.21 0.35 22.71
C LEU A 125 -2.02 1.75 22.10
N ALA A 126 -2.81 2.10 21.07
CA ALA A 126 -2.79 3.44 20.49
C ALA A 126 -3.20 4.50 21.53
N LEU A 127 -4.27 4.24 22.29
CA LEU A 127 -4.70 5.14 23.37
C LEU A 127 -3.65 5.25 24.48
N PHE A 128 -3.05 4.12 24.89
CA PHE A 128 -2.05 4.08 25.95
C PHE A 128 -0.78 4.86 25.55
N THR A 129 -0.28 4.66 24.33
CA THR A 129 0.88 5.39 23.81
C THR A 129 0.58 6.88 23.65
N MET A 130 -0.61 7.24 23.17
CA MET A 130 -1.06 8.63 23.09
C MET A 130 -1.12 9.28 24.47
N LEU A 131 -1.74 8.65 25.47
CA LEU A 131 -1.83 9.18 26.83
C LEU A 131 -0.46 9.27 27.50
N THR A 132 0.40 8.28 27.30
CA THR A 132 1.77 8.28 27.83
C THR A 132 2.60 9.40 27.20
N ASN A 133 2.50 9.60 25.88
CA ASN A 133 3.18 10.70 25.21
C ASN A 133 2.66 12.05 25.71
N PHE A 134 1.35 12.23 25.80
CA PHE A 134 0.72 13.44 26.33
C PHE A 134 1.21 13.75 27.75
N THR A 135 1.06 12.81 28.68
CA THR A 135 1.46 13.01 30.09
C THR A 135 2.96 13.34 30.24
N ASN A 136 3.83 12.84 29.36
CA ASN A 136 5.27 13.12 29.40
C ASN A 136 5.70 14.39 28.64
N SER A 137 4.92 14.86 27.65
CA SER A 137 5.29 15.99 26.78
C SER A 137 4.55 17.29 27.09
N THR A 138 3.46 17.22 27.86
CA THR A 138 2.64 18.40 28.15
C THR A 138 3.36 19.41 29.04
N PRO A 139 3.33 20.71 28.69
CA PRO A 139 3.82 21.76 29.59
C PRO A 139 2.86 22.05 30.75
N TYR A 140 1.66 21.47 30.73
CA TYR A 140 0.60 21.66 31.72
C TYR A 140 0.40 20.43 32.62
N ALA A 141 1.47 19.66 32.84
CA ALA A 141 1.41 18.41 33.61
C ALA A 141 0.88 18.63 35.04
N ASP A 142 1.20 19.78 35.65
CA ASP A 142 0.79 20.13 37.01
C ASP A 142 -0.73 20.36 37.14
N LEU A 143 -1.41 20.66 36.03
CA LEU A 143 -2.85 20.89 35.99
C LEU A 143 -3.66 19.60 35.78
N LEU A 144 -3.00 18.45 35.63
CA LEU A 144 -3.68 17.18 35.43
C LEU A 144 -4.35 16.70 36.73
N PRO A 145 -5.60 16.20 36.66
CA PRO A 145 -6.26 15.65 37.83
C PRO A 145 -5.51 14.40 38.35
N PRO A 146 -5.47 14.18 39.68
CA PRO A 146 -4.86 12.99 40.25
C PRO A 146 -5.60 11.72 39.80
N ARG A 147 -4.85 10.63 39.61
CA ARG A 147 -5.40 9.37 39.08
C ARG A 147 -6.51 8.78 39.96
N ASP A 148 -6.44 8.99 41.26
CA ASP A 148 -7.45 8.50 42.23
C ASP A 148 -8.82 9.17 42.04
N MET A 149 -8.84 10.38 41.50
CA MET A 149 -10.08 11.12 41.21
C MET A 149 -10.90 10.44 40.11
N LEU A 150 -10.27 9.66 39.22
CA LEU A 150 -10.97 8.92 38.17
C LEU A 150 -11.98 7.92 38.75
N LEU A 151 -11.65 7.29 39.88
CA LEU A 151 -12.54 6.30 40.52
C LEU A 151 -13.67 6.96 41.32
N LYS A 152 -13.39 8.07 42.02
CA LYS A 152 -14.37 8.76 42.88
C LYS A 152 -15.28 9.73 42.11
N HIS A 153 -14.71 10.46 41.16
CA HIS A 153 -15.38 11.52 40.39
C HIS A 153 -15.01 11.43 38.90
N PRO A 154 -15.45 10.39 38.18
CA PRO A 154 -15.02 10.12 36.80
C PRO A 154 -15.37 11.25 35.83
N ILE A 155 -16.54 11.88 36.00
CA ILE A 155 -17.00 12.96 35.13
C ILE A 155 -16.11 14.20 35.29
N GLN A 156 -15.81 14.58 36.53
CA GLN A 156 -14.97 15.75 36.81
C GLN A 156 -13.51 15.54 36.37
N TYR A 157 -12.99 14.33 36.53
CA TYR A 157 -11.68 13.95 36.00
C TYR A 157 -11.62 14.16 34.49
N LEU A 158 -12.64 13.66 33.75
CA LEU A 158 -12.67 13.78 32.30
C LEU A 158 -12.83 15.23 31.82
N THR A 159 -13.62 16.05 32.51
CA THR A 159 -13.76 17.48 32.16
C THR A 159 -12.45 18.23 32.35
N GLN A 160 -11.78 18.07 33.49
CA GLN A 160 -10.48 18.70 33.75
C GLN A 160 -9.40 18.21 32.79
N PHE A 161 -9.33 16.89 32.56
CA PHE A 161 -8.42 16.31 31.57
C PHE A 161 -8.64 16.90 30.16
N LYS A 162 -9.91 17.05 29.75
CA LYS A 162 -10.27 17.65 28.46
C LYS A 162 -9.85 19.13 28.38
N GLU A 163 -9.99 19.89 29.46
CA GLU A 163 -9.52 21.29 29.53
C GLU A 163 -8.01 21.38 29.35
N VAL A 164 -7.24 20.57 30.08
CA VAL A 164 -5.78 20.51 29.93
C VAL A 164 -5.38 20.07 28.52
N TYR A 165 -6.07 19.07 27.97
CA TYR A 165 -5.84 18.63 26.60
C TYR A 165 -6.09 19.77 25.59
N LYS A 166 -7.15 20.56 25.76
CA LYS A 166 -7.42 21.74 24.94
C LYS A 166 -6.31 22.79 25.04
N MET A 167 -5.75 23.02 26.24
CA MET A 167 -4.61 23.93 26.40
C MET A 167 -3.35 23.41 25.71
N HIS A 168 -3.07 22.11 25.81
CA HIS A 168 -1.95 21.48 25.12
C HIS A 168 -2.07 21.57 23.59
N THR A 169 -3.25 21.33 23.02
CA THR A 169 -3.45 21.47 21.57
C THR A 169 -3.34 22.93 21.14
N ALA A 170 -3.83 23.88 21.94
CA ALA A 170 -3.66 25.31 21.69
C ALA A 170 -2.16 25.71 21.68
N TYR A 171 -1.37 25.21 22.64
CA TYR A 171 0.07 25.42 22.70
C TYR A 171 0.79 24.88 21.46
N ILE A 172 0.56 23.62 21.08
CA ILE A 172 1.16 23.02 19.87
C ILE A 172 0.75 23.78 18.61
N THR A 173 -0.50 24.23 18.55
CA THR A 173 -1.01 25.01 17.43
C THR A 173 -0.29 26.35 17.34
N ALA A 174 -0.16 27.08 18.45
CA ALA A 174 0.57 28.36 18.50
C ALA A 174 2.02 28.17 18.06
N GLU A 175 2.72 27.18 18.61
CA GLU A 175 4.12 26.88 18.23
C GLU A 175 4.24 26.53 16.73
N THR A 176 3.31 25.72 16.21
CA THR A 176 3.29 25.35 14.80
C THR A 176 3.01 26.56 13.90
N GLN A 177 2.11 27.45 14.32
CA GLN A 177 1.81 28.69 13.59
C GLN A 177 3.01 29.63 13.58
N GLU A 178 3.73 29.77 14.69
CA GLU A 178 4.98 30.55 14.72
C GLU A 178 6.04 29.96 13.79
N ARG A 179 6.24 28.63 13.82
CA ARG A 179 7.17 27.95 12.91
C ARG A 179 6.79 28.16 11.44
N ARG A 180 5.50 28.15 11.11
CA ARG A 180 5.01 28.44 9.76
C ARG A 180 5.21 29.91 9.37
N ARG A 181 4.90 30.82 10.29
CA ARG A 181 5.10 32.26 10.10
C ARG A 181 6.56 32.59 9.78
N ARG A 182 7.51 32.05 10.55
CA ARG A 182 8.96 32.21 10.28
C ARG A 182 9.34 31.76 8.86
N LYS A 183 8.81 30.62 8.40
CA LYS A 183 9.06 30.13 7.03
C LYS A 183 8.48 31.04 5.96
N VAL A 184 7.28 31.58 6.18
CA VAL A 184 6.64 32.53 5.25
C VAL A 184 7.43 33.83 5.21
N GLU A 185 7.83 34.38 6.36
CA GLU A 185 8.68 35.57 6.45
C GLU A 185 10.01 35.37 5.72
N ASP A 186 10.64 34.20 5.82
CA ASP A 186 11.87 33.88 5.07
C ASP A 186 11.63 33.83 3.55
N VAL A 187 10.49 33.30 3.10
CA VAL A 187 10.13 33.29 1.67
C VAL A 187 9.87 34.70 1.17
N GLN A 188 9.18 35.53 1.94
CA GLN A 188 8.91 36.94 1.64
C GLN A 188 10.20 37.74 1.53
N LYS A 189 11.11 37.63 2.50
CA LYS A 189 12.44 38.28 2.44
C LYS A 189 13.22 37.88 1.19
N ARG A 190 13.19 36.59 0.82
CA ARG A 190 13.83 36.12 -0.43
C ARG A 190 13.17 36.69 -1.68
N ALA A 191 11.85 36.83 -1.68
CA ALA A 191 11.12 37.44 -2.79
C ALA A 191 11.44 38.92 -2.92
N GLU A 192 11.42 39.66 -1.81
CA GLU A 192 11.81 41.08 -1.75
C GLU A 192 13.25 41.29 -2.20
N TYR A 193 14.18 40.42 -1.75
CA TYR A 193 15.58 40.46 -2.20
C TYR A 193 15.69 40.28 -3.71
N ARG A 194 15.00 39.29 -4.29
CA ARG A 194 14.99 39.07 -5.75
C ARG A 194 14.44 40.28 -6.50
N LYS A 195 13.34 40.85 -6.02
CA LYS A 195 12.72 42.03 -6.61
C LYS A 195 13.64 43.25 -6.56
N ALA A 196 14.28 43.51 -5.42
CA ALA A 196 15.21 44.62 -5.25
C ALA A 196 16.48 44.49 -6.12
N HIS A 197 16.91 43.26 -6.42
CA HIS A 197 18.09 42.99 -7.25
C HIS A 197 17.75 42.74 -8.72
N GLY A 198 16.50 42.97 -9.15
CA GLY A 198 16.07 42.80 -10.55
C GLY A 198 16.06 41.35 -11.05
N LEU A 199 16.18 40.36 -10.16
CA LEU A 199 16.22 38.93 -10.47
C LEU A 199 14.82 38.32 -10.72
N GLU A 200 13.79 39.17 -10.78
CA GLU A 200 12.39 38.74 -10.94
C GLU A 200 12.08 38.34 -12.39
N GLY A 201 12.82 38.88 -13.38
CA GLY A 201 12.54 38.70 -14.82
C GLY A 201 13.35 37.61 -15.54
N GLU A 202 14.50 37.18 -15.04
CA GLU A 202 15.43 36.32 -15.81
C GLU A 202 15.33 34.82 -15.47
N GLN A 203 14.55 34.43 -14.46
CA GLN A 203 14.39 33.02 -14.06
C GLN A 203 12.94 32.56 -14.18
N GLY A 204 12.34 32.85 -15.35
CA GLY A 204 11.13 32.18 -15.82
C GLY A 204 11.43 30.77 -16.34
N LEU A 205 11.99 29.86 -15.53
CA LEU A 205 12.08 28.44 -15.90
C LEU A 205 12.36 27.53 -14.68
N GLY A 206 11.35 27.32 -13.84
CA GLY A 206 11.51 26.50 -12.64
C GLY A 206 10.23 26.14 -11.86
N GLY A 207 9.07 26.06 -12.53
CA GLY A 207 7.92 25.20 -12.19
C GLY A 207 7.20 25.29 -10.82
N TRP A 208 7.68 26.00 -9.80
CA TRP A 208 7.08 25.91 -8.45
C TRP A 208 6.84 27.24 -7.71
N THR A 209 7.23 28.40 -8.25
CA THR A 209 7.12 29.67 -7.52
C THR A 209 6.72 30.87 -8.38
N ALA A 210 5.54 30.84 -9.01
CA ALA A 210 4.87 32.05 -9.51
C ALA A 210 3.45 31.72 -9.99
N LYS A 211 2.49 31.57 -9.07
CA LYS A 211 1.14 32.07 -9.36
C LYS A 211 1.07 33.45 -8.73
N THR A 212 1.67 34.41 -9.42
CA THR A 212 1.65 35.81 -9.02
C THR A 212 0.28 36.39 -9.34
N GLU A 213 -0.20 37.26 -8.46
CA GLU A 213 -1.56 37.76 -8.28
C GLU A 213 -2.00 38.78 -9.37
N GLY A 214 -1.58 38.62 -10.63
CA GLY A 214 -1.69 39.68 -11.64
C GLY A 214 -2.20 39.29 -13.03
N GLU A 215 -2.46 38.01 -13.34
CA GLU A 215 -3.03 37.62 -14.63
C GLU A 215 -4.51 37.24 -14.50
N GLY A 216 -5.30 37.88 -15.35
CA GLY A 216 -6.75 37.90 -15.31
C GLY A 216 -7.39 36.51 -15.21
N MET A 217 -8.51 36.52 -14.51
CA MET A 217 -9.53 35.48 -14.48
C MET A 217 -9.90 35.05 -15.92
N GLY A 218 -9.13 34.13 -16.49
CA GLY A 218 -9.43 33.49 -17.75
C GLY A 218 -10.54 32.45 -17.56
N PRO A 219 -11.45 32.25 -18.54
CA PRO A 219 -12.62 31.37 -18.42
C PRO A 219 -12.31 29.87 -18.31
N ALA A 220 -11.08 29.47 -18.01
CA ALA A 220 -10.64 28.08 -17.94
C ALA A 220 -10.75 27.44 -16.54
N LEU A 221 -10.98 28.24 -15.48
CA LEU A 221 -10.99 27.74 -14.09
C LEU A 221 -12.34 27.21 -13.58
N ALA A 222 -13.37 27.16 -14.44
CA ALA A 222 -14.64 26.56 -14.08
C ALA A 222 -14.72 25.04 -14.38
N ASP A 223 -13.89 24.51 -15.29
CA ASP A 223 -14.14 23.19 -15.90
C ASP A 223 -13.08 22.11 -15.55
N ASP A 224 -11.86 22.48 -15.17
CA ASP A 224 -10.74 21.53 -14.93
C ASP A 224 -10.76 20.87 -13.54
N ARG A 225 -11.85 21.04 -12.79
CA ARG A 225 -12.03 20.45 -11.47
C ARG A 225 -12.42 18.97 -11.51
N ASP A 226 -12.91 18.51 -12.65
CA ASP A 226 -13.44 17.17 -12.85
C ASP A 226 -12.61 16.33 -13.82
N THR A 227 -11.42 16.78 -14.26
CA THR A 227 -10.55 15.99 -15.16
C THR A 227 -9.10 15.91 -14.70
N TYR A 228 -8.47 14.74 -14.86
CA TYR A 228 -7.05 14.50 -14.60
C TYR A 228 -6.37 13.98 -15.87
N THR A 229 -5.10 14.34 -16.06
CA THR A 229 -4.26 13.88 -17.17
C THR A 229 -3.55 12.57 -16.84
N ASP A 230 -3.90 11.49 -17.53
CA ASP A 230 -3.24 10.19 -17.39
C ASP A 230 -1.79 10.22 -17.92
N PHE A 231 -1.00 9.20 -17.58
CA PHE A 231 0.41 9.06 -18.03
C PHE A 231 0.60 9.07 -19.56
N GLU A 232 -0.46 8.88 -20.34
CA GLU A 232 -0.45 9.01 -21.81
C GLU A 232 -0.83 10.42 -22.32
N GLY A 233 -0.99 11.41 -21.42
CA GLY A 233 -1.33 12.79 -21.76
C GLY A 233 -2.79 13.04 -22.11
N LYS A 234 -3.67 12.05 -21.95
CA LYS A 234 -5.12 12.18 -22.24
C LYS A 234 -5.86 12.67 -21.00
N LYS A 235 -6.69 13.71 -21.14
CA LYS A 235 -7.60 14.20 -20.09
C LYS A 235 -8.75 13.19 -19.90
N ARG A 236 -8.96 12.70 -18.67
CA ARG A 236 -10.08 11.81 -18.31
C ARG A 236 -10.86 12.37 -17.11
N PRO A 237 -12.17 12.09 -17.02
CA PRO A 237 -12.96 12.56 -15.90
C PRO A 237 -12.59 11.84 -14.58
N VAL A 238 -12.51 12.59 -13.48
CA VAL A 238 -12.22 12.11 -12.12
C VAL A 238 -13.43 11.33 -11.60
N LYS A 239 -13.23 10.05 -11.28
CA LYS A 239 -14.29 9.19 -10.76
C LYS A 239 -14.55 9.49 -9.29
N LYS A 240 -15.60 10.27 -9.01
CA LYS A 240 -16.05 10.62 -7.65
C LYS A 240 -16.61 9.39 -6.95
N TRP A 241 -15.95 8.92 -5.88
CA TRP A 241 -16.48 7.90 -4.98
C TRP A 241 -16.86 8.57 -3.66
N LEU A 242 -18.12 8.42 -3.23
CA LEU A 242 -18.63 8.91 -1.93
C LEU A 242 -18.55 10.44 -1.72
N GLY A 243 -18.56 11.25 -2.77
CA GLY A 243 -18.78 12.70 -2.68
C GLY A 243 -17.61 13.52 -2.11
N ILE A 244 -16.40 12.96 -2.09
CA ILE A 244 -15.18 13.67 -1.67
C ILE A 244 -14.38 14.03 -2.92
N TRP A 245 -13.98 15.30 -3.00
CA TRP A 245 -13.23 15.94 -4.09
C TRP A 245 -11.80 15.42 -4.21
#